data_AF-W2SGS8-F1
#
_entry.id   AF-W2SGS8-F1
#
_cell.length_a   1.000
_cell.length_b   1.000
_cell.length_c   1.000
_cell.angle_alpha   90.00
_cell.angle_beta   90.00
_cell.angle_gamma   90.00
#
_symmetry.space_group_name_H-M   'P 1'
#
loop_
_entity.id
_entity.type
_entity.pdbx_description
1 polymer ?
#
loop_
_entity_poly.entity_id
_entity_poly.type
_entity_poly.pdbx_seq_one_letter_code
_entity_poly.pdbx_strand_id
1 'polypeptide(L)'
;MAASKNSQIAEKKSALIALEAAKERLIAQASVDPALKHEIRRGVSDVAKRIADIRSDIADRLQILNKQKRDCDLFWRLVDDVAHRGADLHRRCEAINEAVIFIPSPDHVISCRSDAKILKSDIAKIKERVQKANADHPKLVGKNEKARAQLRLFPFFSSCCQRS
;
A
#
# COMPACT_ATOMS: atom_id res chain seq x y z
N MET A 1 11.38 -5.63 -15.58
CA MET A 1 10.76 -4.34 -15.99
C MET A 1 11.25 -3.12 -15.19
N ALA A 2 11.50 -3.20 -13.87
CA ALA A 2 11.99 -2.04 -13.09
C ALA A 2 13.38 -1.53 -13.53
N ALA A 3 14.31 -2.44 -13.86
CA ALA A 3 15.65 -2.07 -14.33
C ALA A 3 15.64 -1.24 -15.64
N SER A 4 14.72 -1.54 -16.56
CA SER A 4 14.59 -0.83 -17.84
C SER A 4 14.01 0.59 -17.71
N LYS A 5 13.24 0.89 -16.65
CA LYS A 5 12.74 2.25 -16.40
C LYS A 5 13.79 3.12 -15.70
N ASN A 6 14.62 2.53 -14.86
CA ASN A 6 15.73 3.24 -14.22
C ASN A 6 16.84 3.63 -15.22
N SER A 7 17.07 2.81 -16.26
CA SER A 7 18.03 3.16 -17.32
C SER A 7 17.59 4.39 -18.11
N GLN A 8 16.29 4.54 -18.40
CA GLN A 8 15.76 5.71 -19.11
C GLN A 8 15.98 7.02 -18.34
N ILE A 9 15.85 7.03 -17.01
CA ILE A 9 16.08 8.24 -16.21
C ILE A 9 17.57 8.63 -16.25
N ALA A 10 18.46 7.66 -16.13
CA ALA A 10 19.90 7.89 -16.23
C ALA A 10 20.30 8.42 -17.61
N GLU A 11 19.76 7.84 -18.69
CA GLU A 11 19.95 8.31 -20.06
C GLU A 11 19.46 9.74 -20.25
N LYS A 12 18.25 10.08 -19.78
CA LYS A 12 17.70 11.45 -19.89
C LYS A 12 18.50 12.46 -19.08
N LYS A 13 19.02 12.08 -17.91
CA LYS A 13 19.94 12.92 -17.13
C LYS A 13 21.24 13.17 -17.89
N SER A 14 21.83 12.13 -18.48
CA SER A 14 23.04 12.26 -19.30
C SER A 14 22.80 13.15 -20.53
N ALA A 15 21.64 13.02 -21.18
CA ALA A 15 21.27 13.85 -22.32
C ALA A 15 21.12 15.33 -21.93
N LEU A 16 20.56 15.63 -20.75
CA LEU A 16 20.47 17.00 -20.25
C LEU A 16 21.87 17.61 -20.00
N ILE A 17 22.77 16.86 -19.37
CA ILE A 17 24.15 17.31 -19.14
C ILE A 17 24.86 17.60 -20.47
N ALA A 18 24.69 16.72 -21.47
CA ALA A 18 25.24 16.92 -22.80
C ALA A 18 24.65 18.16 -23.50
N LEU A 19 23.35 18.42 -23.32
CA LEU A 19 22.67 19.60 -23.85
C LEU A 19 23.18 20.89 -23.18
N GLU A 20 23.35 20.90 -21.87
CA GLU A 20 23.94 22.02 -21.12
C GLU A 20 25.38 22.30 -21.57
N ALA A 21 26.19 21.26 -21.76
CA ALA A 21 27.55 21.40 -22.28
C ALA A 21 27.58 21.88 -23.75
N ALA A 22 26.62 21.48 -24.58
CA ALA A 22 26.48 21.99 -25.94
C ALA A 22 26.05 23.48 -25.95
N LYS A 23 25.13 23.86 -25.06
CA LYS A 23 24.70 25.24 -24.84
C LYS A 23 25.88 26.13 -24.49
N GLU A 24 26.71 25.75 -23.52
CA GLU A 24 27.90 26.53 -23.12
C GLU A 24 28.90 26.69 -24.27
N ARG A 25 29.15 25.63 -25.04
CA ARG A 25 30.04 25.69 -26.22
C ARG A 25 29.53 26.65 -27.28
N LEU A 26 28.23 26.65 -27.57
CA LEU A 26 27.62 27.53 -28.58
C LEU A 26 27.61 29.00 -28.14
N ILE A 27 27.38 29.25 -26.84
CA ILE A 27 27.45 30.59 -26.25
C ILE A 27 28.87 31.19 -26.40
N ALA A 28 29.91 30.37 -26.22
CA ALA A 28 31.30 30.79 -26.29
C ALA A 28 31.76 31.17 -27.72
N GLN A 29 31.05 30.74 -28.77
CA GLN A 29 31.41 31.06 -30.16
C GLN A 29 31.11 32.53 -30.49
N ALA A 30 32.12 33.32 -30.84
CA ALA A 30 31.94 34.74 -31.18
C ALA A 30 31.10 34.98 -32.44
N SER A 31 31.05 34.00 -33.36
CA SER A 31 30.39 34.09 -34.67
C SER A 31 28.87 33.89 -34.64
N VAL A 32 28.29 33.50 -33.50
CA VAL A 32 26.85 33.25 -33.39
C VAL A 32 26.14 34.54 -32.97
N ASP A 33 25.05 34.85 -33.64
CA ASP A 33 24.18 35.99 -33.33
C ASP A 33 23.77 36.01 -31.84
N PRO A 34 23.96 37.14 -31.13
CA PRO A 34 23.57 37.29 -29.73
C PRO A 34 22.11 36.93 -29.44
N ALA A 35 21.16 37.23 -30.34
CA ALA A 35 19.75 36.93 -30.12
C ALA A 35 19.50 35.41 -30.07
N LEU A 36 20.08 34.65 -31.00
CA LEU A 36 20.04 33.19 -30.99
C LEU A 36 20.66 32.58 -29.72
N LYS A 37 21.77 33.14 -29.22
CA LYS A 37 22.37 32.70 -27.94
C LYS A 37 21.41 32.87 -26.76
N HIS A 38 20.69 34.00 -26.72
CA HIS A 38 19.71 34.25 -25.67
C HIS A 38 18.52 33.29 -25.75
N GLU A 39 18.03 33.00 -26.95
CA GLU A 39 16.95 32.04 -27.17
C GLU A 39 17.36 30.62 -26.71
N ILE A 40 18.56 30.16 -27.10
CA ILE A 40 19.08 28.85 -26.69
C ILE A 40 19.29 28.78 -25.17
N ARG A 41 19.78 29.85 -24.52
CA ARG A 41 19.89 29.91 -23.06
C ARG A 41 18.55 29.74 -22.37
N ARG A 42 17.50 30.42 -22.87
CA ARG A 42 16.15 30.32 -22.33
C ARG A 42 15.59 28.91 -22.54
N GLY A 43 15.64 28.39 -23.76
CA GLY A 43 15.14 27.06 -24.09
C GLY A 43 15.75 25.95 -23.24
N VAL A 44 17.08 25.95 -23.07
CA VAL A 44 17.75 24.93 -22.22
C VAL A 44 17.39 25.10 -20.74
N SER A 45 17.27 26.34 -20.25
CA SER A 45 16.83 26.60 -18.88
C SER A 45 15.39 26.14 -18.63
N ASP A 46 14.48 26.34 -19.58
CA ASP A 46 13.09 25.90 -19.49
C ASP A 46 12.99 24.37 -19.48
N VAL A 47 13.79 23.69 -20.31
CA VAL A 47 13.89 22.22 -20.29
C VAL A 47 14.44 21.73 -18.95
N ALA A 48 15.51 22.34 -18.43
CA ALA A 48 16.08 21.98 -17.14
C ALA A 48 15.07 22.16 -16.00
N LYS A 49 14.31 23.26 -16.01
CA LYS A 49 13.24 23.52 -15.04
C LYS A 49 12.15 22.44 -15.08
N ARG A 50 11.63 22.12 -16.27
CA ARG A 50 10.61 21.07 -16.44
C ARG A 50 11.10 19.70 -15.95
N ILE A 51 12.37 19.38 -16.17
CA ILE A 51 12.96 18.13 -15.68
C ILE A 51 13.05 18.14 -14.15
N ALA A 52 13.40 19.27 -13.53
CA ALA A 52 13.41 19.41 -12.08
C ALA A 52 12.01 19.23 -11.48
N ASP A 53 10.98 19.84 -12.09
CA ASP A 53 9.59 19.70 -11.67
C ASP A 53 9.13 18.23 -11.75
N ILE A 54 9.37 17.56 -12.88
CA ILE A 54 9.05 16.13 -13.07
C ILE A 54 9.75 15.27 -12.02
N ARG A 55 11.01 15.56 -11.70
CA ARG A 55 11.77 14.82 -10.69
C ARG A 55 11.15 14.99 -9.31
N SER A 56 10.70 16.20 -8.97
CA SER A 56 9.99 16.48 -7.72
C SER A 56 8.70 15.66 -7.64
N ASP A 57 7.86 15.74 -8.66
CA ASP A 57 6.58 15.01 -8.72
C ASP A 57 6.77 13.49 -8.57
N ILE A 58 7.80 12.93 -9.22
CA ILE A 58 8.12 11.50 -9.10
C ILE A 58 8.56 11.16 -7.69
N ALA A 59 9.37 11.99 -7.05
CA ALA A 59 9.82 11.79 -5.68
C ALA A 59 8.63 11.82 -4.70
N ASP A 60 7.73 12.79 -4.85
CA ASP A 60 6.53 12.91 -4.01
C ASP A 60 5.61 11.69 -4.17
N ARG A 61 5.37 11.26 -5.41
CA ARG A 61 4.61 10.03 -5.69
C ARG A 61 5.26 8.80 -5.09
N LEU A 62 6.59 8.70 -5.14
CA LEU A 62 7.31 7.59 -4.52
C LEU A 62 7.16 7.59 -3.00
N GLN A 63 7.19 8.76 -2.35
CA GLN A 63 6.94 8.87 -0.91
C GLN A 63 5.51 8.44 -0.55
N ILE A 64 4.51 8.87 -1.33
CA ILE A 64 3.12 8.46 -1.16
C ILE A 64 2.97 6.94 -1.30
N LEU A 65 3.55 6.34 -2.34
CA LEU A 65 3.52 4.90 -2.55
C LEU A 65 4.22 4.13 -1.42
N ASN A 66 5.36 4.61 -0.95
CA ASN A 66 6.06 4.00 0.19
C ASN A 66 5.24 4.06 1.48
N LYS A 67 4.55 5.19 1.72
CA LYS A 67 3.62 5.32 2.85
C LYS A 67 2.47 4.32 2.72
N GLN A 68 1.80 4.28 1.56
CA GLN A 68 0.71 3.34 1.30
C GLN A 68 1.15 1.88 1.45
N LYS A 69 2.37 1.53 1.00
CA LYS A 69 2.93 0.20 1.20
C LYS A 69 3.03 -0.14 2.69
N ARG A 70 3.63 0.74 3.51
CA ARG A 70 3.72 0.53 4.96
C ARG A 70 2.35 0.40 5.61
N ASP A 71 1.39 1.23 5.21
CA ASP A 71 0.02 1.21 5.74
C ASP A 71 -0.70 -0.11 5.38
N CYS A 72 -0.41 -0.70 4.23
CA CYS A 72 -0.86 -2.03 3.82
C CYS A 72 -0.18 -3.15 4.62
N ASP A 73 1.13 -3.07 4.82
CA ASP A 73 1.87 -4.06 5.61
C ASP A 73 1.37 -4.10 7.07
N LEU A 74 1.13 -2.94 7.67
CA LEU A 74 0.55 -2.82 9.01
C LEU A 74 -0.89 -3.35 9.06
N PHE A 75 -1.67 -3.13 8.00
CA PHE A 75 -3.03 -3.69 7.91
C PHE A 75 -3.02 -5.21 7.90
N TRP A 76 -2.14 -5.81 7.10
CA TRP A 76 -2.06 -7.28 7.02
C TRP A 76 -1.60 -7.91 8.31
N ARG A 77 -0.63 -7.29 9.02
CA ARG A 77 -0.25 -7.74 10.37
C ARG A 77 -1.44 -7.72 11.34
N LEU A 78 -2.25 -6.66 11.33
CA LEU A 78 -3.46 -6.61 12.16
C LEU A 78 -4.45 -7.74 11.81
N VAL A 79 -4.62 -8.03 10.51
CA VAL A 79 -5.48 -9.13 10.05
C VAL A 79 -4.95 -10.47 10.55
N ASP A 80 -3.65 -10.71 10.44
CA ASP A 80 -3.00 -11.95 10.89
C ASP A 80 -3.10 -12.11 12.42
N ASP A 81 -2.89 -11.04 13.18
CA ASP A 81 -3.02 -11.03 14.64
C ASP A 81 -4.46 -11.33 15.08
N VAL A 82 -5.45 -10.76 14.37
CA VAL A 82 -6.87 -11.07 14.60
C VAL A 82 -7.18 -12.52 14.26
N ALA A 83 -6.62 -13.05 13.17
CA ALA A 83 -6.81 -14.46 12.79
C ALA A 83 -6.23 -15.42 13.84
N HIS A 84 -5.01 -15.16 14.33
CA HIS A 84 -4.38 -15.97 15.37
C HIS A 84 -5.16 -15.92 16.69
N ARG A 85 -5.55 -14.72 17.15
CA ARG A 85 -6.38 -14.57 18.36
C ARG A 85 -7.74 -15.25 18.20
N GLY A 86 -8.33 -15.21 17.01
CA GLY A 86 -9.58 -15.91 16.71
C GLY A 86 -9.43 -17.43 16.78
N ALA A 87 -8.35 -17.99 16.23
CA ALA A 87 -8.08 -19.42 16.30
C ALA A 87 -7.81 -19.90 17.73
N ASP A 88 -7.06 -19.12 18.51
CA ASP A 88 -6.82 -19.41 19.93
C ASP A 88 -8.12 -19.39 20.75
N LEU A 89 -8.91 -18.33 20.61
CA LEU A 89 -10.20 -18.22 21.29
C LEU A 89 -11.14 -19.37 20.91
N HIS A 90 -11.16 -19.77 19.64
CA HIS A 90 -11.97 -20.90 19.19
C HIS A 90 -11.57 -22.20 19.89
N ARG A 91 -10.26 -22.52 19.93
CA ARG A 91 -9.76 -23.71 20.65
C ARG A 91 -10.12 -23.68 22.13
N ARG A 92 -10.00 -22.51 22.78
CA ARG A 92 -10.38 -22.36 24.20
C ARG A 92 -11.88 -22.59 24.42
N CYS A 93 -12.73 -22.06 23.54
CA CYS A 93 -14.17 -22.29 23.59
C CYS A 93 -14.54 -23.77 23.33
N GLU A 94 -13.87 -24.44 22.39
CA GLU A 94 -14.05 -25.87 22.14
C GLU A 94 -13.68 -26.70 23.37
N ALA A 95 -12.52 -26.44 23.98
CA ALA A 95 -12.10 -27.13 25.19
C ALA A 95 -13.08 -26.95 26.37
N ILE A 96 -13.73 -25.79 26.48
CA ILE A 96 -14.79 -25.54 27.47
C ILE A 96 -16.04 -26.36 27.15
N ASN A 97 -16.46 -26.39 25.87
CA ASN A 97 -17.66 -27.10 25.44
C ASN A 97 -17.52 -28.63 25.52
N GLU A 98 -16.32 -29.15 25.28
CA GLU A 98 -15.99 -30.58 25.31
C GLU A 98 -15.59 -31.08 26.70
N ALA A 99 -15.57 -30.21 27.72
CA ALA A 99 -15.25 -30.61 29.08
C ALA A 99 -16.37 -31.47 29.68
N VAL A 100 -16.20 -32.79 29.66
CA VAL A 100 -17.19 -33.76 30.20
C VAL A 100 -16.90 -34.13 31.67
N ILE A 101 -15.64 -34.01 32.12
CA ILE A 101 -15.17 -34.59 33.40
C ILE A 101 -14.81 -33.51 34.45
N PHE A 102 -14.64 -32.25 34.04
CA PHE A 102 -14.40 -31.13 34.94
C PHE A 102 -15.33 -29.96 34.61
N ILE A 103 -15.75 -29.22 35.64
CA ILE A 103 -16.49 -27.97 35.45
C ILE A 103 -15.46 -26.89 35.08
N PRO A 104 -15.54 -26.26 33.90
CA PRO A 104 -14.62 -25.19 33.51
C PRO A 104 -14.65 -24.05 34.53
N SER A 105 -13.48 -23.49 34.85
CA SER A 105 -13.39 -22.36 35.78
C SER A 105 -14.22 -21.17 35.26
N PRO A 106 -15.09 -20.56 36.10
CA PRO A 106 -15.84 -19.36 35.74
C PRO A 106 -14.96 -18.23 35.21
N ASP A 107 -13.75 -18.06 35.75
CA ASP A 107 -12.80 -17.04 35.31
C ASP A 107 -12.32 -17.28 33.88
N HIS A 108 -12.11 -18.54 33.49
CA HIS A 108 -11.76 -18.90 32.11
C HIS A 108 -12.88 -18.59 31.13
N VAL A 109 -14.14 -18.84 31.51
CA VAL A 109 -15.31 -18.52 30.68
C VAL A 109 -15.46 -17.00 30.53
N ILE A 110 -15.29 -16.24 31.60
CA ILE A 110 -15.35 -14.77 31.58
C ILE A 110 -14.23 -14.18 30.72
N SER A 111 -13.01 -14.71 30.83
CA SER A 111 -11.87 -14.32 29.98
C SER A 111 -12.17 -14.56 28.49
N CYS A 112 -12.65 -15.74 28.11
CA CYS A 112 -13.01 -16.04 26.72
C CYS A 112 -14.10 -15.07 26.20
N ARG A 113 -15.10 -14.75 27.04
CA ARG A 113 -16.15 -13.80 26.68
C ARG A 113 -15.61 -12.38 26.47
N SER A 114 -14.67 -11.93 27.31
CA SER A 114 -13.99 -10.64 27.17
C SER A 114 -13.19 -10.58 25.86
N ASP A 115 -12.38 -11.60 25.61
CA ASP A 115 -11.56 -11.72 24.39
C ASP A 115 -12.43 -11.74 23.13
N ALA A 116 -13.57 -12.46 23.16
CA ALA A 116 -14.54 -12.47 22.07
C ALA A 116 -15.10 -11.07 21.76
N LYS A 117 -15.36 -10.26 22.79
CA LYS A 117 -15.85 -8.89 22.64
C LYS A 117 -14.81 -7.98 22.00
N ILE A 118 -13.55 -8.10 22.43
CA ILE A 118 -12.41 -7.36 21.85
C ILE A 118 -12.22 -7.76 20.39
N LEU A 119 -12.20 -9.07 20.10
CA LEU A 119 -12.03 -9.59 18.76
C LEU A 119 -13.14 -9.13 17.81
N LYS A 120 -14.39 -9.10 18.28
CA LYS A 120 -15.53 -8.58 17.51
C LYS A 120 -15.35 -7.10 17.15
N SER A 121 -14.84 -6.29 18.08
CA SER A 121 -14.53 -4.88 17.81
C SER A 121 -13.42 -4.72 16.77
N ASP A 122 -12.34 -5.50 16.88
CA ASP A 122 -11.22 -5.46 15.94
C ASP A 122 -11.64 -5.90 14.53
N ILE A 123 -12.47 -6.94 14.42
CA ILE A 123 -13.06 -7.37 13.15
C ILE A 123 -13.93 -6.26 12.54
N ALA A 124 -14.70 -5.53 13.34
CA ALA A 124 -15.52 -4.42 12.86
C ALA A 124 -14.66 -3.31 12.23
N LYS A 125 -13.54 -2.95 12.87
CA LYS A 125 -12.58 -1.97 12.33
C LYS A 125 -11.96 -2.43 11.01
N ILE A 126 -11.61 -3.72 10.90
CA ILE A 126 -11.10 -4.29 9.64
C ILE A 126 -12.18 -4.20 8.55
N LYS A 127 -13.42 -4.58 8.85
CA LYS A 127 -14.55 -4.51 7.91
C LYS A 127 -14.79 -3.09 7.42
N GLU A 128 -14.83 -2.12 8.33
CA GLU A 128 -15.01 -0.71 8.00
C GLU A 128 -13.91 -0.21 7.04
N ARG A 129 -12.64 -0.54 7.34
CA ARG A 129 -11.50 -0.15 6.50
C ARG A 129 -11.58 -0.79 5.10
N VAL A 130 -11.99 -2.05 5.01
CA VAL A 130 -12.19 -2.75 3.72
C VAL A 130 -13.35 -2.15 2.94
N GLN A 131 -14.48 -1.86 3.60
CA GLN A 131 -15.64 -1.23 2.97
C GLN A 131 -15.31 0.14 2.42
N LYS A 132 -14.60 0.97 3.20
CA LYS A 132 -14.11 2.27 2.75
C LYS A 132 -13.21 2.15 1.51
N ALA A 133 -12.22 1.25 1.55
CA ALA A 133 -11.33 1.02 0.41
C ALA A 133 -12.06 0.51 -0.84
N ASN A 134 -13.08 -0.34 -0.66
CA ASN A 134 -13.93 -0.84 -1.75
C ASN A 134 -14.81 0.26 -2.35
N ALA A 135 -15.32 1.18 -1.53
CA ALA A 135 -16.10 2.34 -1.98
C ALA A 135 -15.22 3.31 -2.79
N ASP A 136 -13.98 3.54 -2.34
CA ASP A 136 -13.02 4.40 -3.04
C ASP A 136 -12.53 3.77 -4.36
N HIS A 137 -12.59 2.43 -4.48
CA HIS A 137 -12.06 1.68 -5.62
C HIS A 137 -13.02 0.56 -6.11
N PRO A 138 -14.18 0.90 -6.69
CA PRO A 138 -15.21 -0.07 -7.10
C PRO A 138 -14.72 -1.09 -8.14
N LYS A 139 -13.70 -0.74 -8.94
CA LYS A 139 -13.09 -1.64 -9.94
C LYS A 139 -12.30 -2.82 -9.33
N LEU A 140 -11.95 -2.74 -8.04
CA LEU A 140 -11.25 -3.81 -7.31
C LEU A 140 -12.23 -4.79 -6.65
N VAL A 141 -13.51 -4.42 -6.53
CA VAL A 141 -14.53 -5.17 -5.79
C VAL A 141 -14.91 -6.50 -6.46
N GLY A 142 -14.70 -6.66 -7.77
CA GLY A 142 -15.13 -7.86 -8.52
C GLY A 142 -14.03 -8.77 -9.07
N LYS A 143 -12.74 -8.43 -8.97
CA LYS A 143 -11.67 -9.25 -9.60
C LYS A 143 -11.09 -10.33 -8.69
N ASN A 144 -11.24 -10.19 -7.37
CA ASN A 144 -10.63 -11.10 -6.39
C ASN A 144 -11.57 -12.20 -5.85
N GLU A 145 -12.86 -12.18 -6.17
CA GLU A 145 -13.78 -13.25 -5.77
C GLU A 145 -13.38 -14.61 -6.36
N LYS A 146 -12.88 -14.63 -7.61
CA LYS A 146 -12.42 -15.88 -8.25
C LYS A 146 -11.08 -16.39 -7.72
N ALA A 147 -10.19 -15.52 -7.22
CA ALA A 147 -8.90 -15.91 -6.66
C ALA A 147 -9.00 -16.32 -5.17
N ARG A 148 -9.92 -15.71 -4.41
CA ARG A 148 -10.16 -16.06 -2.99
C ARG A 148 -11.02 -17.29 -2.77
N ALA A 149 -11.77 -17.76 -3.76
CA ALA A 149 -12.44 -19.06 -3.69
C ALA A 149 -11.45 -20.25 -3.54
N GLN A 150 -10.17 -20.06 -3.90
CA GLN A 150 -9.10 -21.05 -3.70
C GLN A 150 -8.34 -20.87 -2.38
N LEU A 151 -8.33 -19.68 -1.79
CA LEU A 151 -7.84 -19.44 -0.43
C LEU A 151 -9.01 -19.52 0.54
N ARG A 152 -9.39 -20.76 0.90
CA ARG A 152 -10.32 -21.07 2.00
C ARG A 152 -9.80 -20.50 3.32
N LEU A 153 -10.00 -19.22 3.55
CA LEU A 153 -9.97 -18.59 4.87
C LEU A 153 -11.30 -17.86 4.98
N PHE A 154 -12.14 -18.33 5.91
CA PHE A 154 -13.53 -17.93 6.19
C PHE A 154 -14.66 -18.66 5.44
N PRO A 155 -14.98 -19.92 5.82
CA PRO A 155 -16.34 -20.44 5.73
C PRO A 155 -17.15 -20.29 7.03
N PHE A 156 -16.58 -19.80 8.15
CA PHE A 156 -17.19 -20.06 9.47
C PHE A 156 -18.02 -18.92 10.10
N PHE A 157 -17.88 -17.67 9.66
CA PHE A 157 -18.55 -16.55 10.35
C PHE A 157 -20.04 -16.37 10.01
N SER A 158 -20.59 -17.16 9.08
CA SER A 158 -22.02 -17.11 8.75
C SER A 158 -22.90 -17.97 9.67
N SER A 159 -22.34 -18.95 10.40
CA SER A 159 -23.17 -19.91 11.17
C SER A 159 -23.40 -19.54 12.64
N CYS A 160 -22.58 -18.65 13.23
CA CYS A 160 -22.70 -18.31 14.65
C CYS A 160 -23.55 -17.07 14.95
N CYS A 161 -23.95 -16.28 13.94
CA CYS A 161 -24.80 -15.10 14.12
C CYS A 161 -26.29 -15.33 13.78
N GLN A 162 -26.70 -16.56 13.44
CA GLN A 162 -28.10 -16.90 13.14
C GLN A 162 -28.79 -17.72 14.24
N ARG A 163 -28.16 -17.88 15.42
CA ARG A 163 -28.81 -18.40 16.62
C ARG A 163 -28.52 -17.48 17.81
N SER A 164 -29.26 -16.39 17.87
CA SER A 164 -29.53 -15.60 19.08
C SER A 164 -30.87 -14.94 18.90
#